data_AF-A0A356T0P0-F1
#
_entry.id   AF-A0A356T0P0-F1
#
_cell.length_a   1.000
_cell.length_b   1.000
_cell.length_c   1.000
_cell.angle_alpha   90.00
_cell.angle_beta   90.00
_cell.angle_gamma   90.00
#
_symmetry.space_group_name_H-M   'P 1'
#
loop_
_entity.id
_entity.type
_entity.pdbx_description
1 polymer ?
#
loop_
_entity_poly.entity_id
_entity_poly.type
_entity_poly.pdbx_seq_one_letter_code
_entity_poly.pdbx_strand_id
1 'polypeptide(L)'
;MRWTPLLLALLLAACGEPPADPDAATPADAGLDSGSIDPDSGAPMDDAATQEDAGPSCTLTLCGAECVDTDTSAAHCGGCDSPCEAPADGTAMCEGGACARSCDEGFALRGTECAPRPPWAGSDLDGDGLADVVVGSYGTVTIFTSIPGGDELSPDQTVRSPSGSDPNFGNPIALVGDVDGDGRGDLAVMSRGRGHVYVYRGTVGGVDATTPTELPGCTGGRDTCNGYRLFPAGDVNADGYADLLIARTTTVDFRSVETTVLHLGAAGGISTSPSTTWPDHTVMGAGDVDGDGDGDLLKWPDIGRLAWLESDAGSYTETPLVVPARFSIRALVGNADVNGDGYADIAVLDASGPRVVWWLGSSSGLVDAVAGSVDLPGGPAFWDFGSLARGDFDGDGYDDIVASQEADVTGSPDPVSITIFFGGPGGLDASRSLAFDRTSSDRGTPITGVGDVNGDGYGDFVVGANGIGPVELLAGGPRDITPTLGPRFLASGTRAGIALGESL
;
A
#
# COMPACT_ATOMS: atom_id res chain seq x y z
N MET A 1 32.61 51.62 22.96
CA MET A 1 33.80 51.22 22.17
C MET A 1 33.27 50.44 20.97
N ARG A 2 32.82 51.08 19.87
CA ARG A 2 33.58 51.38 18.63
C ARG A 2 34.68 50.35 18.35
N TRP A 3 34.55 49.57 17.27
CA TRP A 3 35.46 49.46 16.10
C TRP A 3 34.82 48.52 15.03
N THR A 4 34.56 49.07 13.85
CA THR A 4 34.53 48.43 12.50
C THR A 4 35.67 49.09 11.69
N PRO A 5 36.26 48.55 10.58
CA PRO A 5 35.52 48.11 9.36
C PRO A 5 36.20 47.09 8.38
N LEU A 6 35.47 46.77 7.30
CA LEU A 6 35.84 46.49 5.88
C LEU A 6 36.89 45.42 5.48
N LEU A 7 36.50 44.49 4.58
CA LEU A 7 36.99 44.49 3.19
C LEU A 7 36.03 43.79 2.20
N LEU A 8 35.98 44.34 1.00
CA LEU A 8 35.15 44.09 -0.17
C LEU A 8 35.98 43.33 -1.23
N ALA A 9 35.40 42.35 -1.93
CA ALA A 9 35.87 41.97 -3.27
C ALA A 9 34.69 41.47 -4.13
N LEU A 10 34.57 42.15 -5.27
CA LEU A 10 33.57 42.08 -6.33
C LEU A 10 34.15 41.21 -7.46
N LEU A 11 33.36 40.38 -8.13
CA LEU A 11 33.64 39.97 -9.52
C LEU A 11 32.35 39.53 -10.24
N LEU A 12 31.78 40.48 -11.00
CA LEU A 12 30.97 40.22 -12.19
C LEU A 12 31.93 39.95 -13.37
N ALA A 13 31.59 39.00 -14.24
CA ALA A 13 31.71 39.16 -15.69
C ALA A 13 30.87 38.10 -16.42
N ALA A 14 30.10 38.57 -17.39
CA ALA A 14 29.14 37.84 -18.21
C ALA A 14 29.65 37.63 -19.65
N CYS A 15 28.96 36.71 -20.34
CA CYS A 15 28.69 36.60 -21.79
C CYS A 15 29.84 36.47 -22.81
N GLY A 16 29.65 35.52 -23.75
CA GLY A 16 30.29 35.55 -25.07
C GLY A 16 30.10 34.29 -25.92
N GLU A 17 29.03 34.25 -26.74
CA GLU A 17 28.98 33.59 -28.07
C GLU A 17 28.99 34.70 -29.15
N PRO A 18 29.04 34.40 -30.47
CA PRO A 18 29.94 33.56 -31.27
C PRO A 18 30.61 34.44 -32.37
N PRO A 19 31.22 33.91 -33.46
CA PRO A 19 30.45 33.69 -34.71
C PRO A 19 30.97 32.59 -35.68
N ALA A 20 30.19 32.43 -36.77
CA ALA A 20 30.33 31.67 -38.03
C ALA A 20 31.69 31.84 -38.77
N ASP A 21 32.05 31.16 -39.87
CA ASP A 21 31.36 30.65 -41.07
C ASP A 21 32.35 29.75 -41.88
N PRO A 22 32.21 29.45 -43.20
CA PRO A 22 32.00 28.12 -43.76
C PRO A 22 33.16 27.64 -44.67
N ASP A 23 33.05 26.45 -45.27
CA ASP A 23 33.53 26.28 -46.65
C ASP A 23 32.85 25.11 -47.37
N ALA A 24 32.62 25.36 -48.66
CA ALA A 24 31.78 24.60 -49.59
C ALA A 24 32.62 23.88 -50.67
N ALA A 25 31.88 23.10 -51.48
CA ALA A 25 32.18 22.70 -52.88
C ALA A 25 33.07 21.45 -53.09
N THR A 26 32.89 20.55 -54.06
CA THR A 26 31.85 20.13 -55.04
C THR A 26 32.39 18.85 -55.75
N PRO A 27 31.62 18.15 -56.61
CA PRO A 27 31.86 16.76 -57.08
C PRO A 27 32.34 16.62 -58.55
N ALA A 28 32.78 15.40 -58.94
CA ALA A 28 32.83 14.79 -60.30
C ALA A 28 33.43 13.36 -60.13
N ASP A 29 33.17 12.28 -60.86
CA ASP A 29 32.92 12.01 -62.29
C ASP A 29 32.38 10.54 -62.37
N ALA A 30 31.27 10.19 -63.05
CA ALA A 30 31.11 9.81 -64.46
C ALA A 30 31.80 8.50 -64.95
N GLY A 31 31.02 7.65 -65.63
CA GLY A 31 31.45 6.55 -66.53
C GLY A 31 30.81 5.20 -66.19
N LEU A 32 29.67 4.77 -66.74
CA LEU A 32 29.43 4.22 -68.11
C LEU A 32 30.49 3.19 -68.54
N ASP A 33 30.11 1.92 -68.74
CA ASP A 33 29.99 1.31 -70.08
C ASP A 33 29.40 -0.12 -70.06
N SER A 34 28.67 -0.42 -71.15
CA SER A 34 28.18 -1.65 -71.78
C SER A 34 28.77 -3.02 -71.34
N GLY A 35 28.07 -4.14 -71.40
CA GLY A 35 26.99 -4.58 -72.30
C GLY A 35 27.53 -5.65 -73.26
N SER A 36 27.10 -6.90 -73.14
CA SER A 36 27.05 -7.86 -74.26
C SER A 36 26.30 -9.15 -73.89
N ILE A 37 25.24 -9.41 -74.66
CA ILE A 37 24.50 -10.67 -74.81
C ILE A 37 25.12 -11.41 -76.00
N ASP A 38 25.37 -12.73 -75.91
CA ASP A 38 24.92 -13.78 -76.87
C ASP A 38 25.39 -15.20 -76.45
N PRO A 39 24.83 -16.31 -77.00
CA PRO A 39 24.33 -17.42 -76.21
C PRO A 39 24.83 -18.80 -76.71
N ASP A 40 24.18 -19.85 -76.20
CA ASP A 40 23.93 -21.14 -76.85
C ASP A 40 24.93 -22.29 -76.62
N SER A 41 24.42 -23.33 -75.95
CA SER A 41 24.30 -24.72 -76.45
C SER A 41 24.66 -25.82 -75.42
N GLY A 42 23.64 -26.60 -75.02
CA GLY A 42 23.64 -28.06 -75.15
C GLY A 42 24.34 -28.96 -74.12
N ALA A 43 23.50 -29.59 -73.29
CA ALA A 43 23.54 -30.99 -72.81
C ALA A 43 24.32 -31.34 -71.51
N PRO A 44 23.85 -32.38 -70.78
CA PRO A 44 23.94 -32.47 -69.32
C PRO A 44 25.12 -33.32 -68.85
N MET A 45 25.63 -33.01 -67.66
CA MET A 45 26.39 -33.97 -66.87
C MET A 45 25.79 -34.05 -65.47
N ASP A 46 25.30 -35.24 -65.15
CA ASP A 46 25.14 -35.75 -63.80
C ASP A 46 26.46 -35.53 -63.05
N ASP A 47 26.42 -34.87 -61.89
CA ASP A 47 27.12 -35.35 -60.71
C ASP A 47 26.82 -34.47 -59.48
N ALA A 48 26.75 -35.19 -58.36
CA ALA A 48 26.84 -34.72 -56.98
C ALA A 48 25.70 -33.83 -56.48
N ALA A 49 24.79 -34.49 -55.75
CA ALA A 49 24.06 -33.86 -54.66
C ALA A 49 25.04 -33.10 -53.75
N THR A 50 25.06 -31.78 -53.86
CA THR A 50 25.40 -30.94 -52.73
C THR A 50 24.25 -31.08 -51.75
N GLN A 51 24.50 -31.85 -50.71
CA GLN A 51 23.76 -31.72 -49.46
C GLN A 51 23.92 -30.26 -49.06
N GLU A 52 22.91 -29.43 -49.36
CA GLU A 52 22.74 -28.19 -48.63
C GLU A 52 22.68 -28.62 -47.17
N ASP A 53 23.69 -28.23 -46.39
CA ASP A 53 23.67 -28.35 -44.95
C ASP A 53 22.34 -27.77 -44.49
N ALA A 54 21.41 -28.66 -44.13
CA ALA A 54 20.21 -28.28 -43.42
C ALA A 54 20.73 -27.72 -42.09
N GLY A 55 20.85 -26.40 -42.02
CA GLY A 55 21.14 -25.69 -40.78
C GLY A 55 20.23 -26.22 -39.68
N PRO A 56 20.67 -26.18 -38.41
CA PRO A 56 19.97 -26.84 -37.32
C PRO A 56 18.48 -26.46 -37.33
N SER A 57 17.60 -27.46 -37.42
CA SER A 57 16.16 -27.23 -37.38
C SER A 57 15.80 -26.75 -35.97
N CYS A 58 15.54 -25.46 -35.84
CA CYS A 58 15.26 -24.81 -34.58
C CYS A 58 13.74 -24.64 -34.40
N THR A 59 13.20 -25.07 -33.26
CA THR A 59 11.81 -24.76 -32.87
C THR A 59 11.69 -23.41 -32.12
N LEU A 60 12.83 -22.82 -31.76
CA LEU A 60 12.98 -21.50 -31.15
C LEU A 60 13.69 -20.55 -32.13
N THR A 61 14.17 -19.40 -31.66
CA THR A 61 14.93 -18.45 -32.49
C THR A 61 16.37 -18.92 -32.65
N LEU A 62 16.83 -19.04 -33.90
CA LEU A 62 18.20 -19.44 -34.21
C LEU A 62 19.16 -18.24 -34.08
N CYS A 63 20.09 -18.32 -33.12
CA CYS A 63 21.10 -17.32 -32.84
C CYS A 63 22.49 -17.92 -33.08
N GLY A 64 23.04 -17.66 -34.27
CA GLY A 64 24.27 -18.29 -34.73
C GLY A 64 24.07 -19.80 -34.93
N ALA A 65 24.73 -20.62 -34.11
CA ALA A 65 24.63 -22.08 -34.13
C ALA A 65 23.72 -22.64 -33.03
N GLU A 66 23.19 -21.78 -32.14
CA GLU A 66 22.39 -22.18 -30.98
C GLU A 66 20.93 -21.74 -31.11
N CYS A 67 20.03 -22.54 -30.55
CA CYS A 67 18.62 -22.24 -30.45
C CYS A 67 18.33 -21.61 -29.09
N VAL A 68 17.86 -20.37 -29.08
CA VAL A 68 17.56 -19.64 -27.84
C VAL A 68 16.10 -19.24 -27.78
N ASP A 69 15.54 -19.29 -26.57
CA ASP A 69 14.18 -18.84 -26.30
C ASP A 69 14.18 -17.31 -26.18
N THR A 70 13.65 -16.62 -27.19
CA THR A 70 13.58 -15.15 -27.17
C THR A 70 12.34 -14.61 -26.49
N ASP A 71 11.39 -15.47 -26.11
CA ASP A 71 10.12 -15.06 -25.52
C ASP A 71 10.18 -15.08 -23.99
N THR A 72 10.98 -15.97 -23.40
CA THR A 72 11.06 -16.14 -21.94
C THR A 72 12.48 -16.10 -21.36
N SER A 73 13.53 -16.15 -22.18
CA SER A 73 14.90 -16.03 -21.66
C SER A 73 15.29 -14.58 -21.42
N ALA A 74 15.54 -14.23 -20.16
CA ALA A 74 16.10 -12.92 -19.79
C ALA A 74 17.49 -12.67 -20.41
N ALA A 75 18.20 -13.71 -20.89
CA ALA A 75 19.49 -13.54 -21.57
C ALA A 75 19.36 -13.21 -23.07
N HIS A 76 18.19 -13.44 -23.67
CA HIS A 76 17.95 -13.31 -25.12
C HIS A 76 16.58 -12.70 -25.43
N CYS A 77 16.13 -11.75 -24.61
CA CYS A 77 14.75 -11.28 -24.68
C CYS A 77 14.49 -10.42 -25.93
N GLY A 78 13.54 -10.86 -26.76
CA GLY A 78 13.20 -10.20 -28.02
C GLY A 78 14.25 -10.34 -29.12
N GLY A 79 15.38 -11.03 -28.87
CA GLY A 79 16.42 -11.23 -29.88
C GLY A 79 17.69 -11.91 -29.37
N CYS A 80 18.52 -12.31 -30.33
CA CYS A 80 19.84 -12.89 -30.05
C CYS A 80 20.71 -11.89 -29.28
N ASP A 81 21.36 -12.37 -28.22
CA ASP A 81 22.26 -11.56 -27.38
C ASP A 81 21.64 -10.25 -26.85
N SER A 82 20.33 -10.28 -26.57
CA SER A 82 19.57 -9.18 -25.94
C SER A 82 19.26 -9.48 -24.47
N PRO A 83 20.25 -9.46 -23.55
CA PRO A 83 19.96 -9.67 -22.14
C PRO A 83 19.20 -8.48 -21.57
N CYS A 84 18.21 -8.78 -20.74
CA CYS A 84 17.55 -7.78 -19.92
C CYS A 84 18.47 -7.39 -18.75
N GLU A 85 18.70 -6.10 -18.58
CA GLU A 85 19.47 -5.59 -17.45
C GLU A 85 18.64 -5.63 -16.17
N ALA A 86 19.16 -6.33 -15.16
CA ALA A 86 18.59 -6.33 -13.83
C ALA A 86 18.84 -4.97 -13.17
N PRO A 87 17.83 -4.33 -12.56
CA PRO A 87 18.04 -3.16 -11.73
C PRO A 87 18.86 -3.54 -10.49
N ALA A 88 19.46 -2.54 -9.82
CA ALA A 88 19.91 -2.75 -8.45
C ALA A 88 18.69 -3.14 -7.59
N ASP A 89 18.87 -4.07 -6.65
CA ASP A 89 17.79 -4.56 -5.77
C ASP A 89 16.58 -5.11 -6.55
N GLY A 90 16.86 -5.86 -7.63
CA GLY A 90 15.83 -6.55 -8.41
C GLY A 90 16.38 -7.52 -9.44
N THR A 91 15.44 -8.18 -10.13
CA THR A 91 15.70 -9.19 -11.15
C THR A 91 15.13 -8.79 -12.51
N ALA A 92 15.83 -9.17 -13.57
CA ALA A 92 15.35 -8.99 -14.93
C ALA A 92 14.65 -10.25 -15.43
N MET A 93 13.51 -10.06 -16.11
CA MET A 93 12.68 -11.12 -16.65
C MET A 93 12.40 -10.87 -18.13
N CYS A 94 11.97 -11.91 -18.85
CA CYS A 94 11.51 -11.79 -20.22
C CYS A 94 10.09 -12.32 -20.34
N GLU A 95 9.18 -11.46 -20.80
CA GLU A 95 7.79 -11.84 -21.05
C GLU A 95 7.40 -11.46 -22.47
N GLY A 96 7.09 -12.47 -23.30
CA GLY A 96 6.66 -12.26 -24.68
C GLY A 96 7.69 -11.52 -25.53
N GLY A 97 8.98 -11.70 -25.22
CA GLY A 97 10.08 -11.03 -25.91
C GLY A 97 10.28 -9.55 -25.56
N ALA A 98 9.64 -9.06 -24.49
CA ALA A 98 9.91 -7.76 -23.91
C ALA A 98 10.58 -7.91 -22.53
N CYS A 99 11.60 -7.09 -22.27
CA CYS A 99 12.23 -7.06 -20.97
C CYS A 99 11.28 -6.51 -19.92
N ALA A 100 11.03 -7.32 -18.90
CA ALA A 100 10.35 -6.95 -17.68
C ALA A 100 11.35 -6.94 -16.53
N ARG A 101 10.97 -6.33 -15.42
CA ARG A 101 11.76 -6.27 -14.20
C ARG A 101 10.85 -6.61 -13.03
N SER A 102 11.43 -7.23 -12.02
CA SER A 102 10.84 -7.37 -10.70
C SER A 102 11.84 -6.82 -9.69
N CYS A 103 11.38 -6.28 -8.57
CA CYS A 103 12.26 -5.82 -7.52
C CYS A 103 12.39 -6.88 -6.43
N ASP A 104 13.53 -6.88 -5.76
CA ASP A 104 13.76 -7.70 -4.59
C ASP A 104 12.83 -7.23 -3.45
N GLU A 105 12.66 -8.08 -2.45
CA GLU A 105 11.78 -7.81 -1.31
C GLU A 105 12.13 -6.49 -0.62
N GLY A 106 11.11 -5.70 -0.30
CA GLY A 106 11.28 -4.35 0.25
C GLY A 106 11.59 -3.27 -0.79
N PHE A 107 11.54 -3.57 -2.10
CA PHE A 107 11.72 -2.60 -3.17
C PHE A 107 10.58 -2.64 -4.21
N ALA A 108 10.31 -1.49 -4.85
CA ALA A 108 9.32 -1.32 -5.92
C ALA A 108 9.95 -0.60 -7.11
N LEU A 109 9.43 -0.88 -8.30
CA LEU A 109 9.90 -0.28 -9.55
C LEU A 109 9.49 1.18 -9.61
N ARG A 110 10.49 2.08 -9.69
CA ARG A 110 10.28 3.50 -9.99
C ARG A 110 10.95 3.83 -11.32
N GLY A 111 10.16 3.76 -12.39
CA GLY A 111 10.68 3.86 -13.75
C GLY A 111 11.48 2.61 -14.14
N THR A 112 12.82 2.71 -14.14
CA THR A 112 13.71 1.59 -14.50
C THR A 112 14.57 1.08 -13.35
N GLU A 113 14.49 1.69 -12.17
CA GLU A 113 15.28 1.34 -10.98
C GLU A 113 14.35 0.82 -9.88
N CYS A 114 14.86 -0.06 -9.03
CA CYS A 114 14.16 -0.44 -7.81
C CYS A 114 14.53 0.54 -6.70
N ALA A 115 13.51 1.05 -6.03
CA ALA A 115 13.65 1.92 -4.86
C ALA A 115 12.98 1.23 -3.68
N PRO A 116 13.43 1.47 -2.43
CA PRO A 116 12.76 0.92 -1.26
C PRO A 116 11.26 1.18 -1.34
N ARG A 117 10.46 0.14 -1.09
CA ARG A 117 9.00 0.25 -1.02
C ARG A 117 8.71 1.32 0.03
N PRO A 118 7.96 2.36 -0.34
CA PRO A 118 7.43 3.23 0.68
C PRO A 118 6.60 2.42 1.66
N PRO A 119 6.47 2.87 2.92
CA PRO A 119 5.66 2.20 3.94
C PRO A 119 4.18 1.99 3.56
N TRP A 120 3.71 2.58 2.45
CA TRP A 120 2.35 2.48 1.92
C TRP A 120 2.21 1.56 0.69
N ALA A 121 3.20 0.72 0.36
CA ALA A 121 3.12 -0.22 -0.77
C ALA A 121 1.91 -1.17 -0.73
N GLY A 122 1.33 -1.40 0.45
CA GLY A 122 0.09 -2.19 0.56
C GLY A 122 -1.17 -1.48 0.04
N SER A 123 -1.09 -0.18 -0.23
CA SER A 123 -2.20 0.65 -0.74
C SER A 123 -2.08 0.99 -2.22
N ASP A 124 -1.01 0.56 -2.90
CA ASP A 124 -0.80 0.75 -4.34
C ASP A 124 -1.37 -0.45 -5.11
N LEU A 125 -2.61 -0.35 -5.59
CA LEU A 125 -3.30 -1.46 -6.26
C LEU A 125 -2.87 -1.60 -7.72
N ASP A 126 -2.35 -0.54 -8.35
CA ASP A 126 -2.01 -0.53 -9.77
C ASP A 126 -0.51 -0.65 -10.08
N GLY A 127 0.33 -0.51 -9.07
CA GLY A 127 1.78 -0.67 -9.14
C GLY A 127 2.46 0.54 -9.78
N ASP A 128 1.81 1.71 -9.82
CA ASP A 128 2.43 2.94 -10.29
C ASP A 128 3.39 3.56 -9.26
N GLY A 129 3.43 2.97 -8.07
CA GLY A 129 4.26 3.39 -6.97
C GLY A 129 3.71 4.64 -6.30
N LEU A 130 2.41 4.93 -6.37
CA LEU A 130 1.67 5.90 -5.56
C LEU A 130 0.54 5.16 -4.83
N ALA A 131 0.05 5.75 -3.74
CA ALA A 131 -1.02 5.12 -2.99
C ALA A 131 -2.37 5.34 -3.69
N ASP A 132 -3.24 4.33 -3.62
CA ASP A 132 -4.61 4.40 -4.10
C ASP A 132 -5.60 4.59 -2.95
N VAL A 133 -6.77 5.14 -3.29
CA VAL A 133 -7.86 5.32 -2.34
C VAL A 133 -9.03 4.42 -2.69
N VAL A 134 -9.45 3.62 -1.72
CA VAL A 134 -10.62 2.74 -1.86
C VAL A 134 -11.74 3.16 -0.93
N VAL A 135 -12.91 3.39 -1.52
CA VAL A 135 -14.13 3.78 -0.80
C VAL A 135 -15.19 2.69 -0.93
N GLY A 136 -15.51 2.06 0.19
CA GLY A 136 -16.61 1.13 0.31
C GLY A 136 -17.96 1.85 0.43
N SER A 137 -19.01 1.21 -0.05
CA SER A 137 -20.39 1.65 0.10
C SER A 137 -21.28 0.41 0.11
N TYR A 138 -22.46 0.51 0.74
CA TYR A 138 -23.40 -0.61 0.71
C TYR A 138 -23.79 -0.98 -0.73
N GLY A 139 -23.26 -2.10 -1.21
CA GLY A 139 -23.47 -2.67 -2.53
C GLY A 139 -22.37 -2.40 -3.57
N THR A 140 -21.36 -1.57 -3.28
CA THR A 140 -20.28 -1.22 -4.21
C THR A 140 -18.98 -0.92 -3.48
N VAL A 141 -17.87 -1.10 -4.18
CA VAL A 141 -16.58 -0.50 -3.81
C VAL A 141 -16.14 0.37 -4.98
N THR A 142 -15.66 1.57 -4.71
CA THR A 142 -15.12 2.49 -5.71
C THR A 142 -13.64 2.69 -5.42
N ILE A 143 -12.82 2.49 -6.44
CA ILE A 143 -11.37 2.62 -6.40
C ILE A 143 -11.01 3.89 -7.16
N PHE A 144 -10.13 4.67 -6.57
CA PHE A 144 -9.52 5.85 -7.15
C PHE A 144 -8.01 5.60 -7.15
N THR A 145 -7.43 5.40 -8.33
CA THR A 145 -5.99 5.28 -8.45
C THR A 145 -5.34 6.64 -8.23
N SER A 146 -4.04 6.65 -7.95
CA SER A 146 -3.27 7.84 -7.61
C SER A 146 -3.43 9.04 -8.58
N ILE A 147 -3.11 10.25 -8.10
CA ILE A 147 -3.17 11.49 -8.89
C ILE A 147 -1.77 12.12 -9.01
N PRO A 148 -1.00 11.80 -10.05
CA PRO A 148 0.23 12.54 -10.30
C PRO A 148 -0.06 14.02 -10.61
N GLY A 149 0.06 14.91 -9.62
CA GLY A 149 -0.01 16.38 -9.76
C GLY A 149 -1.36 17.00 -10.12
N GLY A 150 -2.51 16.51 -9.62
CA GLY A 150 -3.84 16.99 -10.00
C GLY A 150 -4.86 17.23 -8.86
N ASP A 151 -5.92 18.01 -9.17
CA ASP A 151 -6.94 18.52 -8.23
C ASP A 151 -8.29 17.74 -8.23
N GLU A 152 -8.47 16.70 -9.06
CA GLU A 152 -9.76 15.98 -9.18
C GLU A 152 -9.61 14.46 -9.31
N LEU A 153 -10.25 13.71 -8.40
CA LEU A 153 -10.31 12.24 -8.39
C LEU A 153 -11.54 11.78 -9.15
N SER A 154 -11.36 11.29 -10.37
CA SER A 154 -12.40 10.50 -11.06
C SER A 154 -12.33 9.05 -10.59
N PRO A 155 -13.46 8.37 -10.34
CA PRO A 155 -13.43 6.96 -10.00
C PRO A 155 -12.94 6.13 -11.20
N ASP A 156 -11.84 5.41 -11.02
CA ASP A 156 -11.23 4.57 -12.07
C ASP A 156 -11.94 3.23 -12.19
N GLN A 157 -12.36 2.67 -11.06
CA GLN A 157 -13.07 1.39 -11.04
C GLN A 157 -14.21 1.39 -10.01
N THR A 158 -15.29 0.67 -10.34
CA THR A 158 -16.34 0.34 -9.39
C THR A 158 -16.62 -1.15 -9.42
N VAL A 159 -16.43 -1.79 -8.27
CA VAL A 159 -16.61 -3.23 -8.06
C VAL A 159 -17.95 -3.49 -7.36
N ARG A 160 -18.59 -4.60 -7.74
CA ARG A 160 -19.83 -5.10 -7.15
C ARG A 160 -19.66 -6.57 -6.78
N SER A 161 -20.53 -7.07 -5.91
CA SER A 161 -20.53 -8.47 -5.51
C SER A 161 -20.53 -9.41 -6.74
N PRO A 162 -19.57 -10.37 -6.85
CA PRO A 162 -19.44 -11.30 -7.97
C PRO A 162 -20.65 -12.24 -8.08
N SER A 163 -21.27 -12.55 -6.95
CA SER A 163 -22.42 -13.45 -6.85
C SER A 163 -23.77 -12.74 -7.07
N GLY A 164 -23.79 -11.61 -7.77
CA GLY A 164 -24.99 -10.81 -8.06
C GLY A 164 -25.24 -9.69 -7.04
N SER A 165 -26.45 -9.12 -7.02
CA SER A 165 -26.78 -7.98 -6.15
C SER A 165 -26.77 -8.38 -4.66
N ASP A 166 -25.74 -7.95 -3.93
CA ASP A 166 -25.72 -7.93 -2.47
C ASP A 166 -25.65 -6.47 -2.00
N PRO A 167 -26.73 -5.91 -1.41
CA PRO A 167 -26.69 -4.55 -0.88
C PRO A 167 -25.75 -4.40 0.32
N ASN A 168 -25.12 -5.47 0.80
CA ASN A 168 -24.20 -5.50 1.93
C ASN A 168 -22.78 -5.95 1.56
N PHE A 169 -22.49 -5.94 0.26
CA PHE A 169 -21.14 -5.89 -0.27
C PHE A 169 -20.50 -4.52 0.01
N GLY A 170 -19.18 -4.45 0.14
CA GLY A 170 -18.44 -3.19 0.20
C GLY A 170 -18.30 -2.57 1.60
N ASN A 171 -18.67 -3.29 2.67
CA ASN A 171 -18.41 -2.83 4.05
C ASN A 171 -18.42 -4.00 5.06
N PRO A 172 -17.30 -4.27 5.77
CA PRO A 172 -15.99 -3.60 5.70
C PRO A 172 -15.19 -3.96 4.43
N ILE A 173 -14.09 -3.23 4.20
CA ILE A 173 -13.04 -3.52 3.22
C ILE A 173 -11.67 -3.32 3.88
N ALA A 174 -10.61 -3.93 3.34
CA ALA A 174 -9.21 -3.73 3.75
C ALA A 174 -8.28 -3.82 2.53
N LEU A 175 -7.29 -2.94 2.47
CA LEU A 175 -6.12 -3.09 1.62
C LEU A 175 -5.19 -4.06 2.35
N VAL A 176 -4.96 -5.24 1.78
CA VAL A 176 -4.32 -6.36 2.50
C VAL A 176 -2.82 -6.47 2.22
N GLY A 177 -2.29 -5.67 1.30
CA GLY A 177 -0.94 -5.85 0.77
C GLY A 177 -0.91 -6.84 -0.38
N ASP A 178 0.29 -7.19 -0.83
CA ASP A 178 0.56 -8.07 -1.97
C ASP A 178 0.50 -9.54 -1.53
N VAL A 179 -0.67 -10.17 -1.66
CA VAL A 179 -0.89 -11.55 -1.16
C VAL A 179 -0.47 -12.62 -2.17
N ASP A 180 -0.09 -12.22 -3.38
CA ASP A 180 0.30 -13.13 -4.47
C ASP A 180 1.68 -12.87 -5.09
N GLY A 181 2.39 -11.85 -4.60
CA GLY A 181 3.78 -11.52 -4.91
C GLY A 181 3.97 -10.86 -6.27
N ASP A 182 2.92 -10.26 -6.83
CA ASP A 182 2.95 -9.64 -8.15
C ASP A 182 3.44 -8.17 -8.14
N GLY A 183 3.73 -7.65 -6.95
CA GLY A 183 4.22 -6.31 -6.71
C GLY A 183 3.13 -5.25 -6.52
N ARG A 184 1.85 -5.62 -6.55
CA ARG A 184 0.71 -4.73 -6.32
C ARG A 184 -0.02 -5.11 -5.04
N GLY A 185 -0.60 -4.13 -4.37
CA GLY A 185 -1.50 -4.36 -3.26
C GLY A 185 -2.81 -5.02 -3.71
N ASP A 186 -3.41 -5.79 -2.81
CA ASP A 186 -4.69 -6.45 -3.03
C ASP A 186 -5.79 -5.91 -2.11
N LEU A 187 -7.04 -6.18 -2.47
CA LEU A 187 -8.22 -5.64 -1.81
C LEU A 187 -9.13 -6.76 -1.28
N ALA A 188 -9.35 -6.80 0.03
CA ALA A 188 -10.37 -7.63 0.66
C ALA A 188 -11.69 -6.87 0.85
N VAL A 189 -12.81 -7.47 0.47
CA VAL A 189 -14.15 -6.89 0.56
C VAL A 189 -15.13 -7.87 1.20
N MET A 190 -15.80 -7.44 2.26
CA MET A 190 -16.85 -8.24 2.89
C MET A 190 -18.17 -8.15 2.09
N SER A 191 -18.79 -9.31 1.88
CA SER A 191 -20.16 -9.47 1.37
C SER A 191 -21.05 -10.04 2.46
N ARG A 192 -21.55 -9.18 3.37
CA ARG A 192 -22.29 -9.65 4.56
C ARG A 192 -23.58 -10.38 4.23
N GLY A 193 -24.24 -10.04 3.12
CA GLY A 193 -25.47 -10.72 2.69
C GLY A 193 -25.21 -12.15 2.20
N ARG A 194 -23.97 -12.44 1.82
CA ARG A 194 -23.50 -13.74 1.33
C ARG A 194 -22.73 -14.53 2.39
N GLY A 195 -22.12 -13.86 3.37
CA GLY A 195 -21.28 -14.50 4.40
C GLY A 195 -19.89 -14.88 3.90
N HIS A 196 -19.35 -14.10 2.96
CA HIS A 196 -18.03 -14.33 2.35
C HIS A 196 -17.21 -13.05 2.35
N VAL A 197 -15.88 -13.22 2.35
CA VAL A 197 -14.91 -12.17 2.03
C VAL A 197 -14.36 -12.48 0.65
N TYR A 198 -14.35 -11.48 -0.23
CA TYR A 198 -13.76 -11.58 -1.56
C TYR A 198 -12.43 -10.85 -1.56
N VAL A 199 -11.35 -11.50 -1.98
CA VAL A 199 -10.04 -10.88 -2.17
C VAL A 199 -9.81 -10.69 -3.65
N TYR A 200 -9.63 -9.45 -4.06
CA TYR A 200 -9.41 -9.01 -5.43
C TYR A 200 -7.95 -8.67 -5.60
N ARG A 201 -7.35 -9.21 -6.65
CA ARG A 201 -5.94 -8.95 -6.93
C ARG A 201 -5.71 -7.59 -7.55
N GLY A 202 -4.62 -6.92 -7.17
CA GLY A 202 -4.15 -5.70 -7.79
C GLY A 202 -3.86 -5.88 -9.28
N THR A 203 -4.09 -4.84 -10.06
CA THR A 203 -3.84 -4.79 -11.50
C THR A 203 -3.54 -3.34 -11.89
N VAL A 204 -2.86 -3.13 -13.02
CA VAL A 204 -2.54 -1.79 -13.59
C VAL A 204 -3.76 -0.86 -13.84
N GLY A 205 -4.99 -1.28 -13.51
CA GLY A 205 -6.19 -0.42 -13.54
C GLY A 205 -7.08 -0.56 -12.32
N GLY A 206 -6.49 -0.83 -11.14
CA GLY A 206 -7.21 -1.10 -9.89
C GLY A 206 -7.15 -2.58 -9.52
N VAL A 207 -8.26 -3.32 -9.61
CA VAL A 207 -8.30 -4.74 -9.23
C VAL A 207 -8.93 -5.67 -10.28
N ASP A 208 -8.58 -6.96 -10.27
CA ASP A 208 -9.26 -7.98 -11.07
C ASP A 208 -10.62 -8.34 -10.48
N ALA A 209 -11.65 -7.61 -10.91
CA ALA A 209 -13.04 -7.86 -10.53
C ALA A 209 -13.66 -9.13 -11.12
N THR A 210 -12.96 -9.86 -11.99
CA THR A 210 -13.53 -11.01 -12.72
C THR A 210 -13.29 -12.34 -12.00
N THR A 211 -12.15 -12.49 -11.31
CA THR A 211 -11.77 -13.74 -10.64
C THR A 211 -11.29 -13.55 -9.19
N PRO A 212 -12.11 -12.95 -8.30
CA PRO A 212 -11.71 -12.81 -6.90
C PRO A 212 -11.66 -14.16 -6.18
N THR A 213 -10.72 -14.28 -5.24
CA THR A 213 -10.65 -15.42 -4.31
C THR A 213 -11.75 -15.27 -3.26
N GLU A 214 -12.54 -16.33 -3.04
CA GLU A 214 -13.62 -16.34 -2.07
C GLU A 214 -13.18 -17.04 -0.78
N LEU A 215 -13.14 -16.29 0.32
CA LEU A 215 -12.83 -16.79 1.66
C LEU A 215 -14.12 -17.05 2.45
N PRO A 216 -14.15 -18.10 3.29
CA PRO A 216 -15.31 -18.42 4.10
C PRO A 216 -15.51 -17.38 5.21
N GLY A 217 -16.70 -16.78 5.27
CA GLY A 217 -17.12 -15.95 6.41
C GLY A 217 -17.88 -16.75 7.48
N CYS A 218 -18.72 -16.07 8.25
CA CYS A 218 -19.61 -16.70 9.21
C CYS A 218 -20.92 -17.17 8.53
N THR A 219 -21.33 -18.39 8.86
CA THR A 219 -22.59 -19.00 8.43
C THR A 219 -23.62 -18.91 9.56
N GLY A 220 -24.79 -18.35 9.30
CA GLY A 220 -25.82 -18.18 10.35
C GLY A 220 -26.76 -16.97 10.20
N GLY A 221 -26.60 -16.17 9.13
CA GLY A 221 -27.41 -14.97 8.91
C GLY A 221 -27.02 -13.80 9.82
N ARG A 222 -27.68 -12.65 9.66
CA ARG A 222 -27.32 -11.39 10.36
C ARG A 222 -27.44 -11.44 11.88
N ASP A 223 -28.38 -12.22 12.40
CA ASP A 223 -28.61 -12.31 13.84
C ASP A 223 -27.52 -13.13 14.54
N THR A 224 -26.92 -14.07 13.81
CA THR A 224 -25.80 -14.88 14.30
C THR A 224 -24.46 -14.22 13.99
N CYS A 225 -24.28 -13.67 12.78
CA CYS A 225 -23.05 -13.04 12.31
C CYS A 225 -23.26 -11.52 12.26
N ASN A 226 -23.11 -10.87 13.39
CA ASN A 226 -23.52 -9.46 13.57
C ASN A 226 -22.36 -8.46 13.48
N GLY A 227 -21.12 -8.93 13.35
CA GLY A 227 -19.94 -8.06 13.19
C GLY A 227 -18.87 -8.71 12.31
N TYR A 228 -18.20 -7.88 11.51
CA TYR A 228 -17.03 -8.25 10.72
C TYR A 228 -16.07 -7.08 10.70
N ARG A 229 -14.77 -7.37 10.82
CA ARG A 229 -13.65 -6.47 10.58
C ARG A 229 -12.59 -7.23 9.79
N LEU A 230 -11.89 -6.51 8.93
CA LEU A 230 -10.79 -7.03 8.10
C LEU A 230 -9.56 -6.22 8.50
N PHE A 231 -8.44 -6.88 8.76
CA PHE A 231 -7.17 -6.23 9.06
C PHE A 231 -6.09 -6.80 8.15
N PRO A 232 -5.25 -5.94 7.54
CA PRO A 232 -3.97 -6.41 7.03
C PRO A 232 -3.18 -6.99 8.20
N ALA A 233 -2.58 -8.15 7.99
CA ALA A 233 -1.71 -8.76 8.99
C ALA A 233 -0.23 -8.44 8.73
N GLY A 234 0.12 -8.02 7.51
CA GLY A 234 1.50 -8.08 7.03
C GLY A 234 1.86 -9.50 6.61
N ASP A 235 3.12 -9.74 6.25
CA ASP A 235 3.64 -11.09 6.03
C ASP A 235 4.04 -11.68 7.39
N VAL A 236 3.13 -12.42 8.04
CA VAL A 236 3.36 -12.92 9.40
C VAL A 236 4.17 -14.23 9.42
N ASN A 237 4.58 -14.74 8.26
CA ASN A 237 5.37 -15.96 8.20
C ASN A 237 6.64 -15.85 7.35
N ALA A 238 7.06 -14.62 7.05
CA ALA A 238 8.27 -14.26 6.32
C ALA A 238 8.42 -15.06 5.01
N ASP A 239 7.32 -15.24 4.28
CA ASP A 239 7.32 -15.95 2.99
C ASP A 239 7.27 -15.03 1.76
N GLY A 240 7.25 -13.72 2.00
CA GLY A 240 7.24 -12.63 1.03
C GLY A 240 5.83 -12.24 0.58
N TYR A 241 4.77 -12.81 1.17
CA TYR A 241 3.38 -12.53 0.78
C TYR A 241 2.61 -11.93 1.96
N ALA A 242 1.79 -10.92 1.68
CA ALA A 242 0.96 -10.33 2.72
C ALA A 242 -0.21 -11.26 3.12
N ASP A 243 -0.58 -11.18 4.40
CA ASP A 243 -1.64 -12.01 4.99
C ASP A 243 -2.85 -11.17 5.45
N LEU A 244 -3.98 -11.86 5.66
CA LEU A 244 -5.24 -11.24 6.05
C LEU A 244 -5.81 -11.85 7.33
N LEU A 245 -6.21 -10.96 8.25
CA LEU A 245 -7.01 -11.30 9.42
C LEU A 245 -8.48 -10.95 9.20
N ILE A 246 -9.36 -11.91 9.49
CA ILE A 246 -10.80 -11.74 9.45
C ILE A 246 -11.33 -11.90 10.87
N ALA A 247 -11.71 -10.79 11.50
CA ALA A 247 -12.40 -10.80 12.78
C ALA A 247 -13.92 -10.86 12.55
N ARG A 248 -14.58 -11.80 13.21
CA ARG A 248 -16.03 -12.00 13.13
C ARG A 248 -16.65 -12.02 14.51
N THR A 249 -17.69 -11.22 14.69
CA THR A 249 -18.52 -11.27 15.89
C THR A 249 -19.69 -12.21 15.63
N THR A 250 -19.81 -13.23 16.48
CA THR A 250 -20.93 -14.16 16.47
C THR A 250 -21.75 -14.03 17.72
N THR A 251 -23.07 -13.98 17.59
CA THR A 251 -23.99 -13.92 18.73
C THR A 251 -24.74 -15.23 18.86
N VAL A 252 -24.49 -15.95 19.96
CA VAL A 252 -25.15 -17.20 20.33
C VAL A 252 -25.67 -17.08 21.77
N ASP A 253 -26.93 -17.45 22.01
CA ASP A 253 -27.55 -17.40 23.34
C ASP A 253 -27.36 -16.05 24.09
N PHE A 254 -27.51 -14.93 23.38
CA PHE A 254 -27.31 -13.54 23.87
C PHE A 254 -25.87 -13.19 24.28
N ARG A 255 -24.89 -14.03 23.94
CA ARG A 255 -23.47 -13.74 24.09
C ARG A 255 -22.86 -13.45 22.73
N SER A 256 -22.32 -12.25 22.55
CA SER A 256 -21.45 -11.93 21.43
C SER A 256 -20.03 -12.36 21.75
N VAL A 257 -19.42 -13.11 20.83
CA VAL A 257 -18.05 -13.59 20.90
C VAL A 257 -17.37 -13.18 19.61
N GLU A 258 -16.24 -12.49 19.73
CA GLU A 258 -15.40 -12.25 18.56
C GLU A 258 -14.44 -13.41 18.35
N THR A 259 -14.19 -13.77 17.09
CA THR A 259 -13.18 -14.74 16.70
C THR A 259 -12.40 -14.15 15.54
N THR A 260 -11.08 -14.16 15.64
CA THR A 260 -10.22 -13.74 14.54
C THR A 260 -9.59 -14.96 13.87
N VAL A 261 -9.59 -15.00 12.55
CA VAL A 261 -8.97 -16.06 11.74
C VAL A 261 -7.91 -15.46 10.82
N LEU A 262 -6.76 -16.12 10.71
CA LEU A 262 -5.67 -15.74 9.81
C LEU A 262 -5.72 -16.58 8.54
N HIS A 263 -5.62 -15.92 7.39
CA HIS A 263 -5.46 -16.51 6.07
C HIS A 263 -4.13 -16.03 5.48
N LEU A 264 -3.28 -16.98 5.09
CA LEU A 264 -1.94 -16.68 4.59
C LEU A 264 -1.95 -16.40 3.09
N GLY A 265 -1.16 -15.43 2.64
CA GLY A 265 -0.71 -15.22 1.27
C GLY A 265 0.17 -16.36 0.78
N ALA A 266 0.42 -16.41 -0.53
CA ALA A 266 1.34 -17.32 -1.18
C ALA A 266 1.45 -16.97 -2.67
N ALA A 267 2.41 -17.55 -3.39
CA ALA A 267 2.53 -17.42 -4.85
C ALA A 267 1.26 -17.74 -5.67
N GLY A 268 0.30 -18.46 -5.08
CA GLY A 268 -1.00 -18.77 -5.69
C GLY A 268 -2.13 -17.80 -5.30
N GLY A 269 -1.79 -16.72 -4.60
CA GLY A 269 -2.70 -15.86 -3.85
C GLY A 269 -3.12 -16.43 -2.51
N ILE A 270 -3.99 -15.70 -1.83
CA ILE A 270 -4.43 -15.99 -0.47
C ILE A 270 -5.08 -17.39 -0.31
N SER A 271 -4.66 -18.11 0.73
CA SER A 271 -5.19 -19.42 1.09
C SER A 271 -6.64 -19.35 1.56
N THR A 272 -7.49 -20.18 0.98
CA THR A 272 -8.90 -20.32 1.39
C THR A 272 -9.09 -21.07 2.71
N SER A 273 -8.04 -21.75 3.20
CA SER A 273 -8.05 -22.42 4.49
C SER A 273 -7.36 -21.55 5.54
N PRO A 274 -7.99 -21.31 6.70
CA PRO A 274 -7.35 -20.51 7.75
C PRO A 274 -6.14 -21.27 8.30
N SER A 275 -5.04 -20.55 8.52
CA SER A 275 -3.84 -21.08 9.18
C SER A 275 -4.06 -21.16 10.70
N THR A 276 -4.55 -20.06 11.28
CA THR A 276 -4.72 -19.91 12.73
C THR A 276 -6.09 -19.31 13.08
N THR A 277 -6.59 -19.60 14.28
CA THR A 277 -7.86 -19.06 14.81
C THR A 277 -7.72 -18.70 16.28
N TRP A 278 -8.05 -17.46 16.63
CA TRP A 278 -8.12 -16.96 18.01
C TRP A 278 -9.58 -16.75 18.43
N PRO A 279 -10.17 -17.69 19.18
CA PRO A 279 -11.52 -17.51 19.71
C PRO A 279 -11.52 -16.51 20.88
N ASP A 280 -12.58 -15.70 20.99
CA ASP A 280 -12.82 -14.72 22.07
C ASP A 280 -11.82 -13.54 22.09
N HIS A 281 -11.21 -13.21 20.94
CA HIS A 281 -10.21 -12.14 20.81
C HIS A 281 -10.30 -11.41 19.47
N THR A 282 -9.98 -10.11 19.50
CA THR A 282 -9.56 -9.37 18.31
C THR A 282 -8.05 -9.55 18.11
N VAL A 283 -7.64 -9.72 16.86
CA VAL A 283 -6.23 -9.72 16.46
C VAL A 283 -6.05 -8.81 15.23
N MET A 284 -4.95 -8.06 15.18
CA MET A 284 -4.53 -7.25 14.03
C MET A 284 -3.00 -7.30 13.87
N GLY A 285 -2.49 -6.90 12.70
CA GLY A 285 -1.05 -6.73 12.47
C GLY A 285 -0.45 -5.64 13.37
N ALA A 286 0.72 -5.92 13.91
CA ALA A 286 1.57 -5.00 14.65
C ALA A 286 2.72 -4.46 13.78
N GLY A 287 3.05 -5.18 12.71
CA GLY A 287 4.29 -5.02 11.97
C GLY A 287 5.43 -5.80 12.56
N ASP A 288 6.57 -5.77 11.89
CA ASP A 288 7.79 -6.39 12.40
C ASP A 288 8.33 -5.55 13.57
N VAL A 289 7.87 -5.84 14.79
CA VAL A 289 8.21 -5.03 15.97
C VAL A 289 9.58 -5.40 16.53
N ASP A 290 10.18 -6.51 16.07
CA ASP A 290 11.45 -7.02 16.56
C ASP A 290 12.57 -7.21 15.54
N GLY A 291 12.29 -6.88 14.28
CA GLY A 291 13.20 -6.80 13.15
C GLY A 291 13.72 -8.15 12.69
N ASP A 292 12.97 -9.23 12.93
CA ASP A 292 13.33 -10.58 12.50
C ASP A 292 12.85 -10.92 11.09
N GLY A 293 11.99 -10.08 10.54
CA GLY A 293 11.48 -10.15 9.17
C GLY A 293 10.05 -10.68 9.06
N ASP A 294 9.42 -11.15 10.13
CA ASP A 294 7.98 -11.42 10.13
C ASP A 294 7.14 -10.30 10.75
N GLY A 295 5.97 -10.08 10.15
CA GLY A 295 4.94 -9.25 10.72
C GLY A 295 4.41 -9.87 12.01
N ASP A 296 4.50 -9.11 13.10
CA ASP A 296 3.91 -9.52 14.37
C ASP A 296 2.43 -9.16 14.48
N LEU A 297 1.79 -9.67 15.52
CA LEU A 297 0.38 -9.43 15.78
C LEU A 297 0.13 -8.82 17.17
N LEU A 298 -0.98 -8.10 17.28
CA LEU A 298 -1.53 -7.66 18.55
C LEU A 298 -2.83 -8.39 18.84
N LYS A 299 -3.02 -8.76 20.11
CA LYS A 299 -4.18 -9.51 20.58
C LYS A 299 -4.78 -8.88 21.83
N TRP A 300 -6.09 -8.72 21.85
CA TRP A 300 -6.81 -8.28 23.06
C TRP A 300 -8.23 -8.84 23.13
N PRO A 301 -8.76 -9.01 24.36
CA PRO A 301 -10.20 -9.08 24.60
C PRO A 301 -10.80 -7.67 24.69
N ASP A 302 -12.12 -7.57 24.66
CA ASP A 302 -12.85 -6.28 24.66
C ASP A 302 -12.52 -5.30 25.81
N ILE A 303 -11.81 -5.70 26.89
CA ILE A 303 -11.41 -4.79 27.98
C ILE A 303 -10.07 -5.17 28.65
N GLY A 304 -9.17 -4.18 28.79
CA GLY A 304 -8.14 -4.11 29.85
C GLY A 304 -6.93 -5.04 29.72
N ARG A 305 -6.71 -5.65 28.56
CA ARG A 305 -5.52 -6.44 28.24
C ARG A 305 -5.11 -6.13 26.81
N LEU A 306 -3.82 -6.04 26.56
CA LEU A 306 -3.22 -6.00 25.24
C LEU A 306 -2.00 -6.91 25.31
N ALA A 307 -1.78 -7.71 24.28
CA ALA A 307 -0.62 -8.58 24.18
C ALA A 307 -0.05 -8.48 22.77
N TRP A 308 1.27 -8.49 22.71
CA TRP A 308 2.02 -8.79 21.50
C TRP A 308 2.06 -10.30 21.31
N LEU A 309 1.87 -10.74 20.07
CA LEU A 309 2.14 -12.09 19.62
C LEU A 309 3.35 -12.00 18.70
N GLU A 310 4.49 -12.44 19.20
CA GLU A 310 5.70 -12.68 18.41
C GLU A 310 5.37 -13.77 17.40
N SER A 311 5.47 -13.44 16.12
CA SER A 311 5.42 -14.45 15.07
C SER A 311 6.78 -15.11 14.94
N ASP A 312 6.77 -16.38 14.55
CA ASP A 312 7.99 -17.18 14.34
C ASP A 312 7.70 -18.17 13.21
N ALA A 313 7.64 -17.68 11.97
CA ALA A 313 7.28 -18.47 10.79
C ALA A 313 5.98 -19.31 10.99
N GLY A 314 4.94 -18.67 11.54
CA GLY A 314 3.62 -19.26 11.80
C GLY A 314 3.45 -19.93 13.18
N SER A 315 4.44 -19.84 14.07
CA SER A 315 4.25 -20.01 15.51
C SER A 315 3.95 -18.65 16.15
N TYR A 316 3.25 -18.62 17.30
CA TYR A 316 2.89 -17.37 17.99
C TYR A 316 3.18 -17.43 19.49
N THR A 317 4.08 -16.58 19.98
CA THR A 317 4.41 -16.47 21.40
C THR A 317 3.76 -15.21 22.00
N GLU A 318 2.92 -15.39 23.03
CA GLU A 318 2.17 -14.28 23.63
C GLU A 318 2.94 -13.59 24.77
N THR A 319 3.17 -12.28 24.61
CA THR A 319 3.74 -11.38 25.62
C THR A 319 2.73 -10.30 26.00
N PRO A 320 2.15 -10.33 27.22
CA PRO A 320 1.26 -9.29 27.69
C PRO A 320 1.98 -7.94 27.83
N LEU A 321 1.37 -6.87 27.34
CA LEU A 321 1.90 -5.51 27.48
C LEU A 321 1.39 -4.85 28.78
N VAL A 322 2.28 -4.14 29.48
CA VAL A 322 1.88 -3.19 30.52
C VAL A 322 1.08 -2.05 29.90
N VAL A 323 -0.21 -2.00 30.26
CA VAL A 323 -1.13 -0.92 29.90
C VAL A 323 -1.51 -0.06 31.12
N PRO A 324 -1.88 1.21 30.93
CA PRO A 324 -2.37 2.06 32.00
C PRO A 324 -3.56 1.48 32.79
N ALA A 325 -3.77 1.97 34.02
CA ALA A 325 -4.93 1.57 34.80
C ALA A 325 -6.24 2.00 34.12
N ARG A 326 -7.22 1.09 34.05
CA ARG A 326 -8.54 1.29 33.39
C ARG A 326 -8.48 1.49 31.87
N PHE A 327 -7.38 1.06 31.24
CA PHE A 327 -7.17 1.11 29.79
C PHE A 327 -8.33 0.51 29.00
N SER A 328 -8.78 1.25 27.98
CA SER A 328 -9.83 0.82 27.06
C SER A 328 -9.42 1.18 25.64
N ILE A 329 -9.15 0.17 24.83
CA ILE A 329 -8.77 0.35 23.44
C ILE A 329 -9.98 0.91 22.68
N ARG A 330 -9.90 2.15 22.21
CA ARG A 330 -10.88 2.75 21.29
C ARG A 330 -10.52 2.48 19.84
N ALA A 331 -9.27 2.76 19.51
CA ALA A 331 -8.65 2.53 18.22
C ALA A 331 -7.18 2.16 18.48
N LEU A 332 -6.58 1.40 17.58
CA LEU A 332 -5.17 1.01 17.64
C LEU A 332 -4.65 0.99 16.20
N VAL A 333 -3.39 1.40 16.03
CA VAL A 333 -2.60 1.24 14.80
C VAL A 333 -1.27 0.59 15.14
N GLY A 334 -0.77 -0.25 14.24
CA GLY A 334 0.58 -0.82 14.27
C GLY A 334 1.37 -0.39 13.04
N ASN A 335 2.40 -1.17 12.69
CA ASN A 335 3.29 -0.97 11.54
C ASN A 335 4.09 0.34 11.55
N ALA A 336 3.99 1.18 12.59
CA ALA A 336 4.49 2.55 12.57
C ALA A 336 5.92 2.67 13.08
N ASP A 337 6.89 3.18 12.32
CA ASP A 337 8.20 3.55 12.86
C ASP A 337 8.21 5.03 13.24
N VAL A 338 7.68 5.35 14.42
CA VAL A 338 7.56 6.74 14.87
C VAL A 338 8.88 7.33 15.34
N ASN A 339 9.93 6.49 15.47
CA ASN A 339 11.21 6.88 16.02
C ASN A 339 12.41 6.72 15.05
N GLY A 340 12.19 6.11 13.89
CA GLY A 340 13.12 5.88 12.80
C GLY A 340 14.21 4.87 13.11
N ASP A 341 13.95 3.90 13.99
CA ASP A 341 14.92 2.87 14.38
C ASP A 341 14.80 1.57 13.56
N GLY A 342 13.81 1.50 12.66
CA GLY A 342 13.58 0.39 11.76
C GLY A 342 12.73 -0.73 12.36
N TYR A 343 12.21 -0.58 13.57
CA TYR A 343 11.26 -1.49 14.18
C TYR A 343 9.84 -0.90 14.13
N ALA A 344 8.83 -1.74 13.91
CA ALA A 344 7.46 -1.29 14.01
C ALA A 344 7.09 -0.95 15.47
N ASP A 345 6.44 0.19 15.64
CA ASP A 345 5.84 0.71 16.85
C ASP A 345 4.31 0.61 16.78
N ILE A 346 3.66 0.81 17.93
CA ILE A 346 2.20 0.75 18.04
C ILE A 346 1.65 1.95 18.81
N ALA A 347 0.47 2.40 18.43
CA ALA A 347 -0.25 3.48 19.12
C ALA A 347 -1.72 3.10 19.38
N VAL A 348 -2.21 3.46 20.56
CA VAL A 348 -3.57 3.20 21.04
C VAL A 348 -4.25 4.47 21.48
N LEU A 349 -5.48 4.67 21.02
CA LEU A 349 -6.40 5.65 21.56
C LEU A 349 -7.10 5.05 22.78
N ASP A 350 -6.77 5.54 23.97
CA ASP A 350 -7.35 5.06 25.24
C ASP A 350 -8.61 5.87 25.59
N ALA A 351 -9.76 5.21 25.57
CA ALA A 351 -11.06 5.82 25.87
C ALA A 351 -11.24 6.19 27.35
N SER A 352 -10.39 5.68 28.26
CA SER A 352 -10.56 5.86 29.71
C SER A 352 -10.16 7.25 30.21
N GLY A 353 -9.28 7.92 29.47
CA GLY A 353 -8.96 9.33 29.55
C GLY A 353 -8.41 9.69 28.18
N PRO A 354 -9.15 10.42 27.33
CA PRO A 354 -8.90 10.52 25.89
C PRO A 354 -7.45 10.92 25.60
N ARG A 355 -6.62 9.92 25.30
CA ARG A 355 -5.18 10.09 25.11
C ARG A 355 -4.67 9.05 24.12
N VAL A 356 -3.60 9.40 23.43
CA VAL A 356 -2.83 8.44 22.64
C VAL A 356 -1.74 7.88 23.56
N VAL A 357 -1.58 6.56 23.58
CA VAL A 357 -0.55 5.82 24.31
C VAL A 357 0.22 5.00 23.29
N TRP A 358 1.55 5.02 23.31
CA TRP A 358 2.36 4.28 22.35
C TRP A 358 3.45 3.46 23.03
N TRP A 359 3.89 2.42 22.31
CA TRP A 359 4.99 1.53 22.64
C TRP A 359 5.93 1.49 21.45
N LEU A 360 7.23 1.43 21.74
CA LEU A 360 8.24 1.33 20.70
C LEU A 360 8.65 -0.12 20.49
N GLY A 361 8.85 -0.50 19.23
CA GLY A 361 9.52 -1.71 18.83
C GLY A 361 11.01 -1.68 19.20
N SER A 362 11.64 -2.83 19.13
CA SER A 362 13.08 -2.99 19.36
C SER A 362 13.48 -4.40 18.97
N SER A 363 14.77 -4.72 18.91
CA SER A 363 15.25 -6.11 18.70
C SER A 363 14.84 -7.15 19.76
N SER A 364 13.91 -6.82 20.66
CA SER A 364 13.27 -7.72 21.63
C SER A 364 11.75 -7.57 21.61
N GLY A 365 11.22 -7.00 20.53
CA GLY A 365 9.85 -6.61 20.29
C GLY A 365 9.34 -5.50 21.18
N LEU A 366 8.02 -5.52 21.38
CA LEU A 366 7.32 -4.62 22.29
C LEU A 366 7.61 -5.00 23.74
N VAL A 367 8.60 -4.35 24.34
CA VAL A 367 8.96 -4.59 25.75
C VAL A 367 8.03 -3.85 26.72
N ASP A 368 8.01 -4.34 27.97
CA ASP A 368 6.99 -4.14 29.00
C ASP A 368 6.94 -2.71 29.64
N ALA A 369 6.97 -1.67 28.82
CA ALA A 369 6.80 -0.28 29.23
C ALA A 369 6.13 0.56 28.12
N VAL A 370 5.14 1.35 28.54
CA VAL A 370 4.62 2.46 27.73
C VAL A 370 5.76 3.42 27.43
N ALA A 371 6.02 3.68 26.15
CA ALA A 371 7.06 4.62 25.72
C ALA A 371 6.62 6.07 26.01
N GLY A 372 5.35 6.37 25.79
CA GLY A 372 4.76 7.64 26.17
C GLY A 372 3.24 7.68 26.06
N SER A 373 2.68 8.79 26.50
CA SER A 373 1.27 9.08 26.31
C SER A 373 1.03 10.58 26.21
N VAL A 374 0.05 10.99 25.41
CA VAL A 374 -0.37 12.38 25.25
C VAL A 374 -1.87 12.50 25.38
N ASP A 375 -2.32 13.36 26.29
CA ASP A 375 -3.74 13.69 26.44
C ASP A 375 -4.21 14.50 25.24
N LEU A 376 -5.35 14.12 24.68
CA LEU A 376 -5.96 14.85 23.59
C LEU A 376 -6.70 16.09 24.10
N PRO A 377 -6.73 17.19 23.31
CA PRO A 377 -7.47 18.39 23.68
C PRO A 377 -8.98 18.10 23.83
N GLY A 378 -9.64 18.79 24.77
CA GLY A 378 -11.10 18.72 24.96
C GLY A 378 -11.60 18.05 26.26
N GLY A 379 -10.72 17.37 27.02
CA GLY A 379 -11.05 16.79 28.33
C GLY A 379 -12.07 15.64 28.28
N PRO A 380 -12.54 15.11 29.43
CA PRO A 380 -13.40 13.93 29.50
C PRO A 380 -14.88 14.24 29.19
N ALA A 381 -15.15 14.94 28.10
CA ALA A 381 -16.49 14.96 27.50
C ALA A 381 -16.80 13.56 26.93
N PHE A 382 -18.07 13.22 26.75
CA PHE A 382 -18.50 11.91 26.28
C PHE A 382 -18.15 11.76 24.78
N TRP A 383 -16.92 11.32 24.49
CA TRP A 383 -16.43 11.02 23.15
C TRP A 383 -16.84 9.58 22.80
N ASP A 384 -17.98 9.44 22.13
CA ASP A 384 -18.49 8.13 21.72
C ASP A 384 -17.69 7.52 20.56
N PHE A 385 -16.96 8.35 19.80
CA PHE A 385 -16.18 7.94 18.63
C PHE A 385 -14.77 8.55 18.60
N GLY A 386 -13.83 7.78 18.07
CA GLY A 386 -12.47 8.23 17.78
C GLY A 386 -11.72 7.17 16.98
N SER A 387 -10.79 7.61 16.13
CA SER A 387 -9.99 6.75 15.26
C SER A 387 -8.52 7.18 15.28
N LEU A 388 -7.64 6.29 14.85
CA LEU A 388 -6.22 6.56 14.65
C LEU A 388 -5.84 6.33 13.19
N ALA A 389 -4.83 7.05 12.71
CA ALA A 389 -4.17 6.80 11.45
C ALA A 389 -2.67 7.01 11.59
N ARG A 390 -1.91 6.43 10.67
CA ARG A 390 -0.45 6.46 10.62
C ARG A 390 0.02 6.89 9.23
N GLY A 391 1.14 7.61 9.16
CA GLY A 391 1.96 7.81 7.97
C GLY A 391 2.97 8.93 8.18
N ASP A 392 3.99 9.04 7.34
CA ASP A 392 4.90 10.21 7.32
C ASP A 392 4.21 11.39 6.63
N PHE A 393 3.37 12.14 7.35
CA PHE A 393 2.59 13.25 6.79
C PHE A 393 3.43 14.53 6.63
N ASP A 394 4.61 14.61 7.28
CA ASP A 394 5.49 15.78 7.25
C ASP A 394 6.81 15.61 6.47
N GLY A 395 7.05 14.41 5.93
CA GLY A 395 8.13 14.06 5.01
C GLY A 395 9.50 14.04 5.70
N ASP A 396 9.53 13.79 7.00
CA ASP A 396 10.77 13.75 7.79
C ASP A 396 11.40 12.36 7.91
N GLY A 397 10.74 11.34 7.34
CA GLY A 397 11.15 9.95 7.39
C GLY A 397 10.77 9.23 8.67
N TYR A 398 9.91 9.82 9.51
CA TYR A 398 9.34 9.19 10.70
C TYR A 398 7.83 9.07 10.51
N ASP A 399 7.24 7.98 10.98
CA ASP A 399 5.78 7.92 10.98
C ASP A 399 5.16 8.85 12.02
N ASP A 400 4.09 9.49 11.60
CA ASP A 400 3.24 10.33 12.43
C ASP A 400 1.94 9.58 12.77
N ILE A 401 1.28 10.04 13.82
CA ILE A 401 -0.03 9.51 14.23
C ILE A 401 -1.09 10.61 14.21
N VAL A 402 -2.18 10.37 13.50
CA VAL A 402 -3.37 11.22 13.52
C VAL A 402 -4.40 10.61 14.47
N ALA A 403 -4.93 11.41 15.40
CA ALA A 403 -6.05 11.06 16.24
C ALA A 403 -7.28 11.91 15.91
N SER A 404 -8.42 11.26 15.71
CA SER A 404 -9.71 11.92 15.58
C SER A 404 -10.54 11.73 16.85
N GLN A 405 -11.24 12.79 17.25
CA GLN A 405 -12.22 12.73 18.32
C GLN A 405 -13.45 13.52 17.95
N GLU A 406 -14.62 12.94 18.22
CA GLU A 406 -15.89 13.57 17.92
C GLU A 406 -16.73 13.74 19.19
N ALA A 407 -17.11 15.00 19.48
CA ALA A 407 -17.85 15.29 20.69
C ALA A 407 -19.34 14.97 20.47
N ASP A 408 -19.94 14.15 21.34
CA ASP A 408 -21.41 14.01 21.37
C ASP A 408 -22.02 15.27 22.00
N VAL A 409 -22.26 16.29 21.18
CA VAL A 409 -23.01 17.47 21.58
C VAL A 409 -24.45 17.36 21.06
N THR A 410 -25.41 17.83 21.85
CA THR A 410 -26.86 17.73 21.53
C THR A 410 -27.31 18.59 20.32
N GLY A 411 -26.40 19.03 19.46
CA GLY A 411 -26.67 19.81 18.25
C GLY A 411 -25.72 19.44 17.11
N SER A 412 -26.28 19.03 15.97
CA SER A 412 -25.55 18.80 14.72
C SER A 412 -25.24 20.14 14.02
N PRO A 413 -24.06 20.29 13.40
CA PRO A 413 -23.01 19.28 13.23
C PRO A 413 -22.13 19.07 14.48
N ASP A 414 -21.70 17.84 14.69
CA ASP A 414 -20.83 17.44 15.80
C ASP A 414 -19.40 17.92 15.49
N PRO A 415 -18.70 18.56 16.45
CA PRO A 415 -17.33 19.01 16.26
C PRO A 415 -16.40 17.80 16.29
N VAL A 416 -15.54 17.70 15.28
CA VAL A 416 -14.48 16.70 15.17
C VAL A 416 -13.16 17.43 15.34
N SER A 417 -12.41 17.06 16.37
CA SER A 417 -11.03 17.53 16.54
C SER A 417 -10.09 16.48 15.95
N ILE A 418 -9.21 16.93 15.05
CA ILE A 418 -8.16 16.11 14.45
C ILE A 418 -6.83 16.66 14.95
N THR A 419 -6.01 15.79 15.52
CA THR A 419 -4.66 16.13 15.98
C THR A 419 -3.66 15.19 15.35
N ILE A 420 -2.68 15.75 14.65
CA ILE A 420 -1.51 15.04 14.12
C ILE A 420 -0.39 15.17 15.17
N PHE A 421 0.21 14.06 15.55
CA PHE A 421 1.40 13.99 16.39
C PHE A 421 2.57 13.55 15.53
N PHE A 422 3.57 14.42 15.39
CA PHE A 422 4.70 14.15 14.52
C PHE A 422 5.73 13.24 15.18
N GLY A 423 6.20 12.24 14.43
CA GLY A 423 7.26 11.31 14.80
C GLY A 423 8.64 11.98 14.86
N GLY A 424 9.66 11.26 15.32
CA GLY A 424 11.03 11.76 15.33
C GLY A 424 11.95 10.92 16.20
N PRO A 425 13.24 11.27 16.34
CA PRO A 425 14.24 10.41 17.00
C PRO A 425 13.96 9.99 18.45
N GLY A 426 12.94 10.56 19.11
CA GLY A 426 12.49 10.18 20.45
C GLY A 426 11.10 9.56 20.49
N GLY A 427 10.53 9.20 19.34
CA GLY A 427 9.13 8.85 19.13
C GLY A 427 8.20 10.07 19.02
N LEU A 428 6.91 9.84 19.25
CA LEU A 428 5.88 10.87 19.23
C LEU A 428 6.10 11.95 20.29
N ASP A 429 5.92 13.21 19.92
CA ASP A 429 6.05 14.36 20.82
C ASP A 429 4.80 15.26 20.77
N ALA A 430 4.13 15.41 21.93
CA ALA A 430 2.97 16.27 22.10
C ALA A 430 3.22 17.75 21.74
N SER A 431 4.47 18.22 21.91
CA SER A 431 4.88 19.58 21.56
C SER A 431 5.08 19.78 20.06
N ARG A 432 5.17 18.68 19.30
CA ARG A 432 5.21 18.61 17.85
C ARG A 432 3.88 18.07 17.35
N SER A 433 2.83 18.86 17.52
CA SER A 433 1.49 18.50 17.06
C SER A 433 0.82 19.61 16.28
N LEU A 434 -0.07 19.21 15.39
CA LEU A 434 -0.92 20.10 14.61
C LEU A 434 -2.37 19.69 14.82
N ALA A 435 -3.16 20.58 15.42
CA ALA A 435 -4.57 20.35 15.66
C ALA A 435 -5.43 21.28 14.80
N PHE A 436 -6.49 20.73 14.23
CA PHE A 436 -7.50 21.49 13.52
C PHE A 436 -8.88 20.87 13.72
N ASP A 437 -9.90 21.72 13.68
CA ASP A 437 -11.28 21.30 13.89
C ASP A 437 -12.02 21.18 12.57
N ARG A 438 -12.92 20.20 12.50
CA ARG A 438 -13.91 20.03 11.45
C ARG A 438 -15.30 19.91 12.08
N THR A 439 -16.31 19.95 11.22
CA THR A 439 -17.69 19.67 11.62
C THR A 439 -18.20 18.52 10.78
N SER A 440 -18.74 17.49 11.41
CA SER A 440 -19.41 16.39 10.72
C SER A 440 -20.91 16.46 10.95
N SER A 441 -21.69 16.23 9.90
CA SER A 441 -23.14 15.99 10.05
C SER A 441 -23.46 14.55 10.47
N ASP A 442 -22.49 13.65 10.37
CA ASP A 442 -22.62 12.21 10.58
C ASP A 442 -21.69 11.73 11.71
N ARG A 443 -22.20 10.82 12.56
CA ARG A 443 -21.49 10.42 13.77
C ARG A 443 -20.42 9.36 13.56
N GLY A 444 -19.21 9.59 14.04
CA GLY A 444 -18.10 8.64 14.07
C GLY A 444 -17.19 8.72 12.85
N THR A 445 -16.71 9.92 12.55
CA THR A 445 -15.83 10.25 11.44
C THR A 445 -14.55 9.38 11.41
N PRO A 446 -14.45 8.34 10.55
CA PRO A 446 -13.22 7.54 10.47
C PRO A 446 -12.10 8.34 9.80
N ILE A 447 -10.87 8.13 10.26
CA ILE A 447 -9.65 8.59 9.61
C ILE A 447 -8.80 7.38 9.27
N THR A 448 -8.14 7.40 8.11
CA THR A 448 -7.09 6.43 7.78
C THR A 448 -5.98 7.12 7.00
N GLY A 449 -4.74 6.69 7.22
CA GLY A 449 -3.61 7.07 6.39
C GLY A 449 -3.68 6.24 5.11
N VAL A 450 -3.48 6.89 3.97
CA VAL A 450 -3.53 6.23 2.67
C VAL A 450 -2.15 6.13 2.03
N GLY A 451 -1.17 6.92 2.48
CA GLY A 451 0.13 7.05 1.82
C GLY A 451 0.14 8.23 0.85
N ASP A 452 1.20 8.38 0.06
CA ASP A 452 1.31 9.49 -0.89
C ASP A 452 0.44 9.22 -2.14
N VAL A 453 -0.76 9.79 -2.16
CA VAL A 453 -1.74 9.60 -3.26
C VAL A 453 -1.46 10.58 -4.39
N ASN A 454 -0.80 11.71 -4.09
CA ASN A 454 -0.70 12.84 -5.00
C ASN A 454 0.72 13.05 -5.60
N GLY A 455 1.70 12.29 -5.12
CA GLY A 455 3.08 12.28 -5.56
C GLY A 455 3.91 13.46 -5.08
N ASP A 456 3.51 14.13 -3.99
CA ASP A 456 4.24 15.26 -3.41
C ASP A 456 5.35 14.83 -2.42
N GLY A 457 5.44 13.53 -2.13
CA GLY A 457 6.40 12.94 -1.23
C GLY A 457 5.98 12.96 0.24
N TYR A 458 4.74 13.38 0.54
CA TYR A 458 4.16 13.34 1.87
C TYR A 458 3.07 12.26 1.91
N GLY A 459 2.95 11.56 3.03
CA GLY A 459 1.78 10.73 3.28
C GLY A 459 0.51 11.60 3.27
N ASP A 460 -0.58 11.04 2.78
CA ASP A 460 -1.91 11.64 2.82
C ASP A 460 -2.83 10.80 3.71
N PHE A 461 -3.92 11.40 4.16
CA PHE A 461 -4.95 10.70 4.93
C PHE A 461 -6.34 11.12 4.48
N VAL A 462 -7.31 10.22 4.64
CA VAL A 462 -8.70 10.48 4.30
C VAL A 462 -9.56 10.55 5.56
N VAL A 463 -10.53 11.46 5.53
CA VAL A 463 -11.50 11.66 6.61
C VAL A 463 -12.89 11.39 6.06
N GLY A 464 -13.65 10.52 6.71
CA GLY A 464 -14.98 10.10 6.26
C GLY A 464 -16.13 10.63 7.10
N ALA A 465 -17.31 10.62 6.51
CA ALA A 465 -18.56 10.69 7.26
C ALA A 465 -19.15 9.27 7.41
N ASN A 466 -19.52 8.90 8.64
CA ASN A 466 -20.19 7.64 8.93
C ASN A 466 -21.65 7.70 8.44
N GLY A 467 -21.89 7.44 7.15
CA GLY A 467 -23.22 7.62 6.59
C GLY A 467 -23.21 8.16 5.18
N ILE A 468 -24.09 9.13 4.90
CA ILE A 468 -24.28 9.68 3.56
C ILE A 468 -23.52 11.00 3.52
N GLY A 469 -22.19 10.92 3.41
CA GLY A 469 -21.35 12.09 3.36
C GLY A 469 -20.13 11.88 2.45
N PRO A 470 -19.48 12.98 2.04
CA PRO A 470 -18.25 12.90 1.27
C PRO A 470 -17.14 12.27 2.10
N VAL A 471 -16.25 11.54 1.43
CA VAL A 471 -14.90 11.27 1.92
C VAL A 471 -14.03 12.43 1.46
N GLU A 472 -13.08 12.88 2.27
CA GLU A 472 -12.22 14.01 1.93
C GLU A 472 -10.76 13.60 2.10
N LEU A 473 -9.96 13.78 1.04
CA LEU A 473 -8.51 13.63 1.10
C LEU A 473 -7.91 14.87 1.76
N LEU A 474 -7.01 14.66 2.72
CA LEU A 474 -6.18 15.70 3.29
C LEU A 474 -4.75 15.38 2.92
N ALA A 475 -4.16 16.27 2.11
CA ALA A 475 -2.80 16.10 1.67
C ALA A 475 -1.83 16.42 2.80
N GLY A 476 -0.78 15.62 2.92
CA GLY A 476 0.35 15.90 3.79
C GLY A 476 1.08 17.19 3.41
N GLY A 477 2.12 17.51 4.16
CA GLY A 477 2.95 18.66 3.88
C GLY A 477 3.82 19.07 5.05
N PRO A 478 4.73 20.02 4.83
CA PRO A 478 5.69 20.41 5.84
C PRO A 478 4.99 20.94 7.11
N ARG A 479 5.48 20.52 8.28
CA ARG A 479 4.99 20.68 9.68
C ARG A 479 4.24 21.97 10.08
N ASP A 480 4.41 23.05 9.34
CA ASP A 480 3.82 24.37 9.60
C ASP A 480 2.57 24.66 8.73
N ILE A 481 2.21 23.75 7.82
CA ILE A 481 1.06 23.90 6.91
C ILE A 481 -0.08 23.03 7.43
N THR A 482 -1.26 23.63 7.63
CA THR A 482 -2.50 22.86 7.82
C THR A 482 -2.73 22.00 6.59
N PRO A 483 -2.92 20.66 6.71
CA PRO A 483 -3.19 19.78 5.58
C PRO A 483 -4.15 20.45 4.61
N THR A 484 -3.73 20.60 3.37
CA THR A 484 -4.59 21.23 2.37
C THR A 484 -5.75 20.32 2.07
N LEU A 485 -6.96 20.88 2.02
CA LEU A 485 -8.13 20.14 1.58
C LEU A 485 -7.90 19.70 0.14
N GLY A 486 -7.75 18.40 -0.04
CA GLY A 486 -7.71 17.76 -1.35
C GLY A 486 -9.12 17.61 -1.93
N PRO A 487 -9.22 16.92 -3.08
CA PRO A 487 -10.50 16.56 -3.68
C PRO A 487 -11.44 15.83 -2.71
N ARG A 488 -12.74 16.01 -2.93
CA ARG A 488 -13.81 15.32 -2.19
C ARG A 488 -14.35 14.17 -3.01
N PHE A 489 -14.36 12.97 -2.43
CA PHE A 489 -14.99 11.80 -3.02
C PHE A 489 -16.45 11.74 -2.62
N LEU A 490 -17.33 11.66 -3.60
CA LEU A 490 -18.73 11.34 -3.36
C LEU A 490 -18.95 9.85 -3.59
N ALA A 491 -19.03 9.09 -2.50
CA ALA A 491 -19.44 7.70 -2.59
C ALA A 491 -20.92 7.64 -3.00
N SER A 492 -21.24 6.94 -4.09
CA SER A 492 -22.63 6.79 -4.53
C SER A 492 -23.34 5.72 -3.68
N GLY A 493 -24.16 6.12 -2.69
CA GLY A 493 -24.95 5.16 -1.92
C GLY A 493 -25.47 5.67 -0.57
N THR A 494 -26.41 4.94 0.05
CA THR A 494 -27.10 5.33 1.30
C THR A 494 -26.32 5.04 2.60
N ARG A 495 -24.99 4.88 2.54
CA ARG A 495 -24.01 4.79 3.65
C ARG A 495 -22.64 4.42 3.06
N ALA A 496 -21.68 5.34 3.08
CA ALA A 496 -20.29 5.12 2.71
C ALA A 496 -19.52 4.53 3.90
N GLY A 497 -18.53 3.69 3.64
CA GLY A 497 -17.52 3.29 4.60
C GLY A 497 -16.17 3.26 3.89
N ILE A 498 -15.17 3.95 4.43
CA ILE A 498 -13.84 4.04 3.81
C ILE A 498 -13.08 2.73 4.04
N ALA A 499 -12.16 2.36 3.15
CA ALA A 499 -11.14 1.38 3.48
C ALA A 499 -10.35 1.89 4.67
N LEU A 500 -10.54 1.25 5.82
CA LEU A 500 -9.73 1.52 7.00
C LEU A 500 -8.41 0.79 6.75
N GLY A 501 -7.40 1.53 6.30
CA GLY A 501 -6.02 1.13 6.53
C GLY A 501 -5.81 1.06 8.04
N GLU A 502 -5.61 -0.17 8.52
CA GLU A 502 -4.95 -0.53 9.79
C GLU A 502 -5.59 -0.11 11.11
N SER A 503 -6.65 0.71 11.12
CA SER A 503 -7.24 1.23 12.36
C SER A 503 -8.56 0.54 12.76
N LEU A 504 -8.67 0.20 14.05
CA LEU A 504 -9.86 -0.38 14.70
C LEU A 504 -11.08 0.51 14.86
#